data_AF-X1IKN6-F1
#
_entry.id   AF-X1IKN6-F1
#
_cell.length_a   1.000
_cell.length_b   1.000
_cell.length_c   1.000
_cell.angle_alpha   90.00
_cell.angle_beta   90.00
_cell.angle_gamma   90.00
#
_symmetry.space_group_name_H-M   'P 1'
#
loop_
_entity.id
_entity.type
_entity.pdbx_description
1 polymer ?
#
loop_
_entity_poly.entity_id
_entity_poly.type
_entity_poly.pdbx_seq_one_letter_code
_entity_poly.pdbx_strand_id
1 'polypeptide(L)'
;IGEERNEGKEYMEDFYDTETRKWRLVYHFGGKIWDKSGFKEGYDSLVAIPTFVTAYARCYLWSLIKQAGYKENVFYCDTDSIFVNKAGYNNLSDHIDQTRLGYLKPQPEGLMIIHNVKDYVFNEERNIKGVRKDAEEIEESVFKQRQFVWFRTALRKGSVDTVEERKVTKHLTRKYNKGVVRADGWVDPYELIDGLTRDELVAGQLKYDKKCDAAMNEIARHEGGRALKLMKSDFYDADPLLNREEQKEDV
;
A
#
# COMPACT_ATOMS: atom_id res chain seq x y z
N ILE A 1 8.94 8.05 -48.12
CA ILE A 1 7.52 8.13 -47.71
C ILE A 1 7.57 8.75 -46.32
N GLY A 2 7.09 9.99 -46.21
CA GLY A 2 7.42 10.89 -45.11
C GLY A 2 6.88 10.39 -43.78
N GLU A 3 7.77 10.26 -42.80
CA GLU A 3 7.38 10.25 -41.39
C GLU A 3 6.83 11.64 -41.07
N GLU A 4 5.51 11.76 -40.94
CA GLU A 4 4.96 12.83 -40.11
C GLU A 4 5.57 12.63 -38.72
N ARG A 5 6.57 13.44 -38.39
CA ARG A 5 6.96 13.60 -36.98
C ARG A 5 5.69 14.02 -36.26
N ASN A 6 5.25 13.19 -35.31
CA ASN A 6 4.18 13.50 -34.37
C ASN A 6 4.63 14.67 -33.47
N GLU A 7 4.82 15.85 -34.06
CA GLU A 7 5.19 17.07 -33.35
C GLU A 7 4.00 17.45 -32.46
N GLY A 8 4.17 17.25 -31.15
CA GLY A 8 3.22 17.67 -30.12
C GLY A 8 2.25 16.61 -29.61
N LYS A 9 2.27 15.36 -30.11
CA LYS A 9 1.44 14.30 -29.50
C LYS A 9 2.18 13.66 -28.33
N GLU A 10 1.48 13.57 -27.20
CA GLU A 10 2.00 12.91 -26.00
C GLU A 10 1.43 11.48 -25.93
N TYR A 11 2.32 10.49 -25.91
CA TYR A 11 1.95 9.08 -25.96
C TYR A 11 3.05 8.20 -25.37
N MET A 12 2.75 6.91 -25.26
CA MET A 12 3.63 5.89 -24.73
C MET A 12 3.79 4.79 -25.78
N GLU A 13 5.02 4.32 -25.98
CA GLU A 13 5.31 3.24 -26.93
C GLU A 13 6.36 2.28 -26.37
N ASP A 14 6.29 1.03 -26.84
CA ASP A 14 7.34 0.05 -26.65
C ASP A 14 8.45 0.29 -27.69
N PHE A 15 9.63 0.63 -27.23
CA PHE A 15 10.82 0.92 -28.03
C PHE A 15 11.83 -0.23 -27.89
N TYR A 16 12.20 -0.86 -29.00
CA TYR A 16 13.26 -1.88 -29.00
C TYR A 16 14.62 -1.24 -29.24
N ASP A 17 15.47 -1.26 -28.21
CA ASP A 17 16.85 -0.81 -28.31
C ASP A 17 17.71 -1.92 -28.92
N THR A 18 18.23 -1.68 -30.12
CA THR A 18 19.04 -2.63 -30.90
C THR A 18 20.46 -2.82 -30.36
N GLU A 19 21.01 -1.83 -29.65
CA GLU A 19 22.34 -1.91 -29.04
C GLU A 19 22.30 -2.76 -27.77
N THR A 20 21.31 -2.53 -26.91
CA THR A 20 21.16 -3.30 -25.66
C THR A 20 20.31 -4.55 -25.79
N ARG A 21 19.65 -4.76 -26.94
CA ARG A 21 18.71 -5.85 -27.25
C ARG A 21 17.58 -5.97 -26.21
N LYS A 22 17.03 -4.83 -25.80
CA LYS A 22 15.97 -4.76 -24.77
C LYS A 22 14.81 -3.92 -25.23
N TRP A 23 13.59 -4.40 -24.97
CA TRP A 23 12.38 -3.58 -25.04
C TRP A 23 12.34 -2.60 -23.87
N ARG A 24 11.98 -1.35 -24.14
CA ARG A 24 11.85 -0.26 -23.17
C ARG A 24 10.52 0.44 -23.37
N LEU A 25 9.92 0.88 -22.27
CA LEU A 25 8.72 1.70 -22.31
C LEU A 25 9.13 3.17 -22.25
N VAL A 26 8.93 3.90 -23.34
CA VAL A 26 9.28 5.33 -23.44
C VAL A 26 8.04 6.21 -23.43
N TYR A 27 8.16 7.42 -22.86
CA TYR A 27 7.10 8.42 -22.79
C TYR A 27 7.50 9.62 -23.63
N HIS A 28 6.68 9.99 -24.61
CA HIS A 28 6.78 11.23 -25.35
C HIS A 28 5.92 12.27 -24.65
N PHE A 29 6.55 13.25 -23.99
CA PHE A 29 5.84 14.25 -23.17
C PHE A 29 6.63 15.57 -23.10
N GLY A 30 5.95 16.70 -23.28
CA GLY A 30 6.58 18.03 -23.20
C GLY A 30 7.73 18.23 -24.18
N GLY A 31 7.63 17.64 -25.38
CA GLY A 31 8.67 17.69 -26.42
C GLY A 31 9.94 16.90 -26.09
N LYS A 32 9.91 16.05 -25.06
CA LYS A 32 11.03 15.19 -24.64
C LYS A 32 10.61 13.73 -24.64
N ILE A 33 11.58 12.85 -24.89
CA ILE A 33 11.45 11.41 -24.73
C ILE A 33 12.03 11.05 -23.37
N TRP A 34 11.20 10.45 -22.52
CA TRP A 34 11.58 9.96 -21.21
C TRP A 34 11.68 8.45 -21.28
N ASP A 35 12.82 7.90 -20.90
CA ASP A 35 13.01 6.46 -20.73
C ASP A 35 13.13 6.17 -19.23
N LYS A 36 12.35 5.21 -18.74
CA LYS A 36 12.48 4.71 -17.36
C LYS A 36 13.41 3.50 -17.36
N SER A 37 14.64 3.66 -17.83
CA SER A 37 15.64 2.59 -17.79
C SER A 37 16.54 2.73 -16.55
N GLY A 38 16.58 1.66 -15.77
CA GLY A 38 17.41 1.56 -14.57
C GLY A 38 16.78 2.17 -13.31
N PHE A 39 17.08 1.57 -12.16
CA PHE A 39 17.00 2.23 -10.86
C PHE A 39 18.43 2.63 -10.52
N LYS A 40 18.71 3.93 -10.48
CA LYS A 40 19.95 4.46 -9.94
C LYS A 40 19.60 5.07 -8.59
N GLU A 41 20.23 4.57 -7.53
CA GLU A 41 20.17 5.24 -6.25
C GLU A 41 20.60 6.70 -6.43
N GLY A 42 19.84 7.61 -5.82
CA GLY A 42 20.22 9.02 -5.80
C GLY A 42 21.63 9.16 -5.24
N TYR A 43 22.38 10.18 -5.68
CA TYR A 43 23.77 10.39 -5.25
C TYR A 43 23.92 10.39 -3.71
N ASP A 44 22.96 10.99 -3.01
CA ASP A 44 22.90 11.04 -1.54
C ASP A 44 21.95 10.00 -0.93
N SER A 45 21.65 8.91 -1.65
CA SER A 45 20.81 7.84 -1.13
C SER A 45 21.61 6.98 -0.16
N LEU A 46 21.24 7.03 1.12
CA LEU A 46 21.75 6.12 2.13
C LEU A 46 20.58 5.49 2.89
N VAL A 47 20.13 4.32 2.41
CA VAL A 47 18.97 3.58 2.96
C VAL A 47 19.12 3.26 4.45
N ALA A 48 20.35 3.16 4.96
CA ALA A 48 20.63 2.92 6.37
C ALA A 48 20.02 4.00 7.30
N ILE A 49 20.00 5.27 6.87
CA ILE A 49 19.44 6.37 7.67
C ILE A 49 17.93 6.20 7.91
N PRO A 50 17.05 6.14 6.88
CA PRO A 50 15.62 5.97 7.11
C PRO A 50 15.29 4.63 7.78
N THR A 51 16.07 3.57 7.53
CA THR A 51 15.92 2.31 8.27
C THR A 51 16.15 2.51 9.76
N PHE A 52 17.24 3.19 10.15
CA PHE A 52 17.53 3.43 11.56
C PHE A 52 16.50 4.35 12.22
N VAL A 53 16.09 5.42 11.53
CA VAL A 53 15.06 6.35 12.01
C VAL A 53 13.74 5.61 12.26
N THR A 54 13.29 4.78 11.32
CA THR A 54 12.03 4.03 11.46
C THR A 54 12.12 2.92 12.51
N ALA A 55 13.26 2.27 12.67
CA ALA A 55 13.48 1.29 13.73
C ALA A 55 13.47 1.95 15.10
N TYR A 56 14.23 3.03 15.27
CA TYR A 56 14.29 3.79 16.52
C TYR A 56 12.91 4.31 16.94
N ALA A 57 12.16 4.90 16.02
CA ALA A 57 10.80 5.38 16.28
C ALA A 57 9.88 4.27 16.80
N ARG A 58 9.94 3.05 16.22
CA ARG A 58 9.16 1.90 16.70
C ARG A 58 9.61 1.42 18.08
N CYS A 59 10.92 1.34 18.32
CA CYS A 59 11.45 0.97 19.63
C CYS A 59 11.04 1.97 20.71
N TYR A 60 11.06 3.26 20.39
CA TYR A 60 10.63 4.32 21.30
C TYR A 60 9.12 4.27 21.57
N LEU A 61 8.30 4.12 20.52
CA LEU A 61 6.86 3.92 20.68
C LEU A 61 6.56 2.69 21.55
N TRP A 62 7.30 1.60 21.37
CA TRP A 62 7.18 0.40 22.21
C TRP A 62 7.57 0.66 23.67
N SER A 63 8.60 1.46 23.94
CA SER A 63 8.91 1.83 25.34
C SER A 63 7.78 2.63 25.99
N LEU A 64 7.15 3.55 25.25
CA LEU A 64 6.00 4.31 25.74
C LEU A 64 4.79 3.39 25.98
N ILE A 65 4.51 2.45 25.07
CA ILE A 65 3.43 1.45 25.24
C ILE A 65 3.64 0.63 26.52
N LYS A 66 4.88 0.20 26.79
CA LYS A 66 5.20 -0.54 28.02
C LYS A 66 5.01 0.32 29.26
N GLN A 67 5.49 1.57 29.24
CA GLN A 67 5.36 2.49 30.36
C GLN A 67 3.89 2.83 30.66
N ALA A 68 3.07 3.00 29.63
CA ALA A 68 1.63 3.22 29.79
C ALA A 68 0.94 2.05 30.52
N GLY A 69 1.43 0.83 30.37
CA GLY A 69 0.79 -0.41 30.86
C GLY A 69 0.25 -1.20 29.68
N TYR A 70 1.09 -2.09 29.14
CA TYR A 70 0.78 -2.90 27.97
C TYR A 70 -0.28 -3.96 28.29
N LYS A 71 -1.38 -3.94 27.53
CA LYS A 71 -2.62 -4.72 27.65
C LYS A 71 -3.70 -4.13 28.55
N GLU A 72 -3.34 -3.41 29.60
CA GLU A 72 -4.32 -2.84 30.53
C GLU A 72 -4.75 -1.44 30.11
N ASN A 73 -3.81 -0.62 29.63
CA ASN A 73 -4.02 0.82 29.48
C ASN A 73 -3.90 1.33 28.06
N VAL A 74 -3.46 0.50 27.10
CA VAL A 74 -3.23 0.87 25.70
C VAL A 74 -4.26 0.18 24.81
N PHE A 75 -4.97 0.95 23.98
CA PHE A 75 -6.02 0.44 23.10
C PHE A 75 -5.62 0.41 21.62
N TYR A 76 -4.84 1.40 21.19
CA TYR A 76 -4.46 1.54 19.79
C TYR A 76 -3.16 2.34 19.66
N CYS A 77 -2.40 2.11 18.59
CA CYS A 77 -1.28 2.96 18.22
C CYS A 77 -1.17 3.08 16.69
N ASP A 78 -0.74 4.24 16.21
CA ASP A 78 -0.40 4.45 14.80
C ASP A 78 0.79 5.38 14.67
N THR A 79 1.89 4.84 14.13
CA THR A 79 3.15 5.52 13.76
C THR A 79 3.84 6.25 14.92
N ASP A 80 3.22 7.32 15.42
CA ASP A 80 3.71 8.26 16.42
C ASP A 80 2.64 8.64 17.47
N SER A 81 1.53 7.89 17.51
CA SER A 81 0.41 8.10 18.45
C SER A 81 0.06 6.84 19.23
N ILE A 82 -0.44 7.00 20.46
CA ILE A 82 -0.96 5.93 21.32
C ILE A 82 -2.25 6.42 21.97
N PHE A 83 -3.31 5.61 21.88
CA PHE A 83 -4.56 5.81 22.60
C PHE A 83 -4.53 5.00 23.88
N VAL A 84 -4.74 5.69 25.00
CA VAL A 84 -4.66 5.12 26.34
C VAL A 84 -5.86 5.51 27.20
N ASN A 85 -6.11 4.74 28.25
CA ASN A 85 -7.02 5.16 29.32
C ASN A 85 -6.35 6.21 30.23
N LYS A 86 -7.09 6.66 31.26
CA LYS A 86 -6.59 7.67 32.20
C LYS A 86 -5.34 7.21 32.98
N ALA A 87 -5.27 5.93 33.35
CA ALA A 87 -4.11 5.40 34.06
C ALA A 87 -2.86 5.41 33.17
N GLY A 88 -2.97 4.95 31.92
CA GLY A 88 -1.88 5.01 30.94
C GLY A 88 -1.44 6.44 30.62
N TYR A 89 -2.38 7.39 30.53
CA TYR A 89 -2.05 8.81 30.37
C TYR A 89 -1.21 9.33 31.53
N ASN A 90 -1.61 9.02 32.78
CA ASN A 90 -0.87 9.45 33.96
C ASN A 90 0.53 8.82 34.02
N ASN A 91 0.66 7.55 33.63
CA ASN A 91 1.95 6.84 33.55
C ASN A 91 2.91 7.46 32.53
N LEU A 92 2.40 8.16 31.52
CA LEU A 92 3.17 8.85 30.48
C LEU A 92 3.42 10.34 30.76
N SER A 93 3.07 10.82 31.95
CA SER A 93 3.10 12.26 32.27
C SER A 93 4.47 12.94 32.09
N ASP A 94 5.57 12.20 32.25
CA ASP A 94 6.95 12.65 32.05
C ASP A 94 7.38 12.73 30.57
N HIS A 95 6.56 12.18 29.66
CA HIS A 95 6.74 12.21 28.22
C HIS A 95 5.72 13.11 27.49
N ILE A 96 4.86 13.83 28.21
CA ILE A 96 3.83 14.69 27.62
C ILE A 96 4.26 16.15 27.69
N ASP A 97 4.34 16.78 26.53
CA ASP A 97 4.60 18.22 26.39
C ASP A 97 4.07 18.70 25.04
N GLN A 98 3.48 19.90 25.00
CA GLN A 98 2.85 20.42 23.79
C GLN A 98 3.85 20.93 22.74
N THR A 99 5.05 21.33 23.14
CA THR A 99 6.00 22.04 22.26
C THR A 99 7.40 21.43 22.26
N ARG A 100 7.74 20.61 23.26
CA ARG A 100 9.06 20.00 23.37
C ARG A 100 9.26 18.91 22.31
N LEU A 101 10.38 18.98 21.59
CA LEU A 101 10.73 18.02 20.56
C LEU A 101 10.86 16.60 21.15
N GLY A 102 10.23 15.62 20.49
CA GLY A 102 10.26 14.20 20.89
C GLY A 102 9.25 13.81 21.97
N TYR A 103 8.47 14.76 22.49
CA TYR A 103 7.42 14.52 23.48
C TYR A 103 6.07 14.26 22.82
N LEU A 104 5.20 13.58 23.55
CA LEU A 104 3.82 13.32 23.14
C LEU A 104 2.99 14.59 23.32
N LYS A 105 2.37 15.05 22.24
CA LYS A 105 1.40 16.12 22.29
C LYS A 105 0.07 15.59 22.85
N PRO A 106 -0.51 16.22 23.89
CA PRO A 106 -1.83 15.82 24.39
C PRO A 106 -2.91 16.04 23.31
N GLN A 107 -3.81 15.08 23.19
CA GLN A 107 -4.97 15.10 22.29
C GLN A 107 -6.27 15.06 23.11
N PRO A 108 -7.43 15.41 22.51
CA PRO A 108 -8.71 15.31 23.20
C PRO A 108 -8.96 13.91 23.75
N GLU A 109 -9.75 13.82 24.81
CA GLU A 109 -10.28 12.55 25.34
C GLU A 109 -11.67 12.26 24.76
N GLY A 110 -12.08 10.99 24.82
CA GLY A 110 -13.45 10.60 24.53
C GLY A 110 -13.59 9.18 23.97
N LEU A 111 -14.74 8.90 23.34
CA LEU A 111 -15.10 7.57 22.90
C LEU A 111 -14.40 7.22 21.59
N MET A 112 -13.77 6.04 21.56
CA MET A 112 -13.15 5.47 20.37
C MET A 112 -13.81 4.12 20.04
N ILE A 113 -14.17 3.93 18.77
CA ILE A 113 -14.62 2.65 18.22
C ILE A 113 -13.62 2.23 17.16
N ILE A 114 -12.90 1.14 17.39
CA ILE A 114 -11.85 0.65 16.49
C ILE A 114 -12.44 -0.48 15.64
N HIS A 115 -12.48 -0.30 14.32
CA HIS A 115 -12.89 -1.34 13.39
C HIS A 115 -11.69 -2.08 12.79
N ASN A 116 -10.62 -1.35 12.46
CA ASN A 116 -9.39 -1.92 11.90
C ASN A 116 -8.21 -0.94 12.01
N VAL A 117 -7.04 -1.31 11.46
CA VAL A 117 -5.89 -0.43 11.31
C VAL A 117 -6.26 0.76 10.44
N LYS A 118 -6.18 1.97 11.04
CA LYS A 118 -6.57 3.24 10.40
C LYS A 118 -8.01 3.23 9.87
N ASP A 119 -8.90 2.54 10.60
CA ASP A 119 -10.35 2.56 10.43
C ASP A 119 -10.97 2.59 11.83
N TYR A 120 -11.24 3.80 12.32
CA TYR A 120 -11.84 4.01 13.64
C TYR A 120 -12.69 5.27 13.68
N VAL A 121 -13.63 5.31 14.63
CA VAL A 121 -14.40 6.50 14.99
C VAL A 121 -13.82 7.05 16.29
N PHE A 122 -13.53 8.34 16.35
CA PHE A 122 -13.09 9.02 17.55
C PHE A 122 -13.88 10.32 17.73
N ASN A 123 -14.61 10.47 18.83
CA ASN A 123 -15.50 11.61 19.08
C ASN A 123 -16.38 11.95 17.86
N GLU A 124 -17.05 10.94 17.30
CA GLU A 124 -17.92 11.03 16.12
C GLU A 124 -17.20 11.27 14.78
N GLU A 125 -15.90 11.61 14.79
CA GLU A 125 -15.09 11.74 13.56
C GLU A 125 -14.57 10.39 13.07
N ARG A 126 -14.87 10.07 11.81
CA ARG A 126 -14.38 8.87 11.13
C ARG A 126 -12.99 9.09 10.55
N ASN A 127 -12.06 8.23 10.95
CA ASN A 127 -10.69 8.18 10.46
C ASN A 127 -10.48 6.89 9.69
N ILE A 128 -10.56 6.97 8.36
CA ILE A 128 -10.48 5.83 7.46
C ILE A 128 -9.39 6.07 6.41
N LYS A 129 -8.33 5.26 6.41
CA LYS A 129 -7.24 5.39 5.43
C LYS A 129 -7.75 5.07 4.03
N GLY A 130 -7.46 5.99 3.10
CA GLY A 130 -7.77 5.81 1.69
C GLY A 130 -9.21 6.18 1.31
N VAL A 131 -10.01 6.60 2.29
CA VAL A 131 -11.33 7.21 2.08
C VAL A 131 -11.21 8.72 2.36
N ARG A 132 -11.72 9.54 1.44
CA ARG A 132 -11.69 11.00 1.58
C ARG A 132 -12.75 11.47 2.58
N LYS A 133 -12.54 12.62 3.22
CA LYS A 133 -13.53 13.22 4.13
C LYS A 133 -14.84 13.58 3.42
N ASP A 134 -14.79 13.89 2.13
CA ASP A 134 -15.95 14.20 1.28
C ASP A 134 -16.50 12.99 0.52
N ALA A 135 -16.08 11.77 0.87
CA ALA A 135 -16.63 10.56 0.29
C ALA A 135 -18.07 10.32 0.74
N GLU A 136 -18.91 9.88 -0.20
CA GLU A 136 -20.29 9.49 0.07
C GLU A 136 -20.32 8.03 0.51
N GLU A 137 -20.80 7.75 1.72
CA GLU A 137 -21.08 6.39 2.16
C GLU A 137 -22.42 5.96 1.54
N ILE A 138 -22.36 5.01 0.60
CA ILE A 138 -23.54 4.56 -0.14
C ILE A 138 -24.20 3.34 0.52
N GLU A 139 -23.40 2.53 1.22
CA GLU A 139 -23.82 1.38 2.03
C GLU A 139 -22.83 1.24 3.19
N GLU A 140 -23.14 0.43 4.19
CA GLU A 140 -22.22 0.20 5.31
C GLU A 140 -20.85 -0.28 4.81
N SER A 141 -19.80 0.46 5.15
CA SER A 141 -18.42 0.16 4.72
C SER A 141 -18.17 0.25 3.21
N VAL A 142 -19.08 0.87 2.45
CA VAL A 142 -18.94 1.11 1.00
C VAL A 142 -18.98 2.60 0.70
N PHE A 143 -17.86 3.12 0.18
CA PHE A 143 -17.66 4.55 -0.04
C PHE A 143 -17.47 4.87 -1.52
N LYS A 144 -18.19 5.87 -2.01
CA LYS A 144 -18.02 6.43 -3.34
C LYS A 144 -17.25 7.74 -3.24
N GLN A 145 -16.14 7.83 -3.97
CA GLN A 145 -15.29 9.01 -3.92
C GLN A 145 -14.67 9.35 -5.27
N ARG A 146 -14.17 10.59 -5.39
CA ARG A 146 -13.46 11.07 -6.56
C ARG A 146 -11.98 10.73 -6.47
N GLN A 147 -11.43 10.19 -7.54
CA GLN A 147 -10.01 9.87 -7.70
C GLN A 147 -9.47 10.51 -8.97
N PHE A 148 -8.36 11.23 -8.86
CA PHE A 148 -7.65 11.75 -10.01
C PHE A 148 -7.11 10.62 -10.89
N VAL A 149 -7.20 10.80 -12.20
CA VAL A 149 -6.54 9.93 -13.15
C VAL A 149 -5.03 10.15 -13.06
N TRP A 150 -4.30 9.05 -12.88
CA TRP A 150 -2.85 9.10 -12.85
C TRP A 150 -2.30 9.49 -14.22
N PHE A 151 -1.19 10.24 -14.23
CA PHE A 151 -0.53 10.71 -15.45
C PHE A 151 -0.30 9.61 -16.50
N ARG A 152 0.14 8.41 -16.09
CA ARG A 152 0.32 7.26 -17.01
C ARG A 152 -0.98 6.82 -17.69
N THR A 153 -2.10 6.96 -16.98
CA THR A 153 -3.42 6.63 -17.53
C THR A 153 -3.93 7.75 -18.43
N ALA A 154 -3.69 9.02 -18.09
CA ALA A 154 -3.97 10.16 -18.96
C ALA A 154 -3.20 10.06 -20.29
N LEU A 155 -1.89 9.75 -20.25
CA LEU A 155 -1.06 9.50 -21.43
C LEU A 155 -1.62 8.38 -22.33
N ARG A 156 -2.02 7.25 -21.75
CA ARG A 156 -2.61 6.13 -22.51
C ARG A 156 -3.94 6.49 -23.17
N LYS A 157 -4.69 7.43 -22.60
CA LYS A 157 -5.95 7.92 -23.16
C LYS A 157 -5.78 9.11 -24.11
N GLY A 158 -4.58 9.70 -24.20
CA GLY A 158 -4.35 10.95 -24.90
C GLY A 158 -5.01 12.17 -24.23
N SER A 159 -5.31 12.12 -22.93
CA SER A 159 -5.99 13.19 -22.18
C SER A 159 -5.07 13.91 -21.18
N VAL A 160 -3.85 14.17 -21.63
CA VAL A 160 -2.77 14.83 -20.86
C VAL A 160 -3.03 16.31 -20.55
N ASP A 161 -3.78 16.99 -21.41
CA ASP A 161 -4.09 18.42 -21.26
C ASP A 161 -5.25 18.70 -20.29
N THR A 162 -5.86 17.65 -19.73
CA THR A 162 -6.99 17.77 -18.81
C THR A 162 -6.74 17.03 -17.50
N VAL A 163 -7.19 17.62 -16.39
CA VAL A 163 -7.22 16.94 -15.10
C VAL A 163 -8.52 16.16 -15.01
N GLU A 164 -8.47 14.89 -15.35
CA GLU A 164 -9.61 13.98 -15.23
C GLU A 164 -9.80 13.49 -13.79
N GLU A 165 -11.04 13.55 -13.31
CA GLU A 165 -11.49 12.85 -12.10
C GLU A 165 -12.43 11.70 -12.49
N ARG A 166 -12.25 10.55 -11.86
CA ARG A 166 -13.19 9.42 -11.95
C ARG A 166 -13.83 9.14 -10.59
N LYS A 167 -15.07 8.65 -10.60
CA LYS A 167 -15.70 8.11 -9.38
C LYS A 167 -15.24 6.67 -9.17
N VAL A 168 -14.80 6.34 -7.96
CA VAL A 168 -14.43 4.99 -7.55
C VAL A 168 -15.21 4.59 -6.33
N THR A 169 -15.60 3.31 -6.29
CA THR A 169 -16.23 2.70 -5.11
C THR A 169 -15.17 1.92 -4.33
N LYS A 170 -15.13 2.13 -3.02
CA LYS A 170 -14.23 1.48 -2.07
C LYS A 170 -15.05 0.58 -1.17
N HIS A 171 -14.72 -0.70 -1.14
CA HIS A 171 -15.31 -1.68 -0.24
C HIS A 171 -14.32 -1.96 0.89
N LEU A 172 -14.69 -1.66 2.13
CA LEU A 172 -13.87 -1.94 3.31
C LEU A 172 -14.34 -3.24 3.94
N THR A 173 -13.49 -4.26 3.95
CA THR A 173 -13.87 -5.60 4.41
C THR A 173 -13.86 -5.73 5.93
N ARG A 174 -13.34 -4.73 6.68
CA ARG A 174 -13.17 -4.67 8.15
C ARG A 174 -12.56 -5.91 8.83
N LYS A 175 -12.15 -6.91 8.06
CA LYS A 175 -11.51 -8.12 8.53
C LYS A 175 -10.06 -7.82 8.90
N TYR A 176 -9.69 -8.09 10.14
CA TYR A 176 -8.30 -7.96 10.58
C TYR A 176 -7.51 -9.21 10.16
N ASN A 177 -6.48 -9.02 9.33
CA ASN A 177 -5.68 -10.12 8.76
C ASN A 177 -4.18 -10.01 9.09
N LYS A 178 -3.82 -9.22 10.10
CA LYS A 178 -2.42 -8.98 10.52
C LYS A 178 -2.05 -9.68 11.83
N GLY A 179 -2.91 -10.58 12.29
CA GLY A 179 -2.77 -11.31 13.54
C GLY A 179 -4.08 -12.03 13.87
N VAL A 180 -4.07 -12.77 14.98
CA VAL A 180 -5.24 -13.50 15.49
C VAL A 180 -5.96 -12.60 16.48
N VAL A 181 -7.20 -12.20 16.16
CA VAL A 181 -8.04 -11.42 17.06
C VAL A 181 -8.69 -12.35 18.09
N ARG A 182 -8.42 -12.09 19.36
CA ARG A 182 -9.00 -12.77 20.51
C ARG A 182 -10.44 -12.31 20.79
N ALA A 183 -11.16 -13.05 21.61
CA ALA A 183 -12.53 -12.72 22.00
C ALA A 183 -12.65 -11.39 22.79
N ASP A 184 -11.58 -10.96 23.45
CA ASP A 184 -11.48 -9.68 24.16
C ASP A 184 -11.05 -8.51 23.24
N GLY A 185 -10.85 -8.77 21.93
CA GLY A 185 -10.43 -7.79 20.94
C GLY A 185 -8.92 -7.61 20.83
N TRP A 186 -8.11 -8.25 21.67
CA TRP A 186 -6.65 -8.20 21.55
C TRP A 186 -6.15 -8.97 20.33
N VAL A 187 -5.06 -8.49 19.74
CA VAL A 187 -4.45 -9.11 18.56
C VAL A 187 -3.16 -9.80 18.99
N ASP A 188 -3.10 -11.12 18.79
CA ASP A 188 -1.85 -11.86 18.84
C ASP A 188 -1.13 -11.77 17.49
N PRO A 189 0.20 -11.59 17.49
CA PRO A 189 0.97 -11.73 16.27
C PRO A 189 0.83 -13.17 15.74
N TYR A 190 0.98 -13.34 14.43
CA TYR A 190 1.16 -14.68 13.89
C TYR A 190 2.45 -15.27 14.46
N GLU A 191 2.35 -16.48 15.02
CA GLU A 191 3.52 -17.24 15.40
C GLU A 191 4.20 -17.76 14.13
N LEU A 192 5.46 -17.38 13.95
CA LEU A 192 6.30 -18.05 12.98
C LEU A 192 6.55 -19.45 13.51
N ILE A 193 6.06 -20.46 12.78
CA ILE A 193 6.41 -21.84 13.07
C ILE A 193 7.89 -22.00 12.70
N ASP A 194 8.74 -21.94 13.71
CA ASP A 194 10.17 -22.21 13.54
C ASP A 194 10.36 -23.66 13.05
N GLY A 195 11.23 -23.84 12.06
CA GLY A 195 11.55 -25.15 11.48
C GLY A 195 10.93 -25.46 10.13
N LEU A 196 10.10 -24.59 9.56
CA LEU A 196 9.79 -24.66 8.13
C LEU A 196 10.95 -24.04 7.34
N THR A 197 11.61 -24.87 6.54
CA THR A 197 12.60 -24.42 5.57
C THR A 197 11.96 -23.46 4.56
N ARG A 198 12.77 -22.61 3.93
CA ARG A 198 12.32 -21.72 2.85
C ARG A 198 11.60 -22.51 1.75
N ASP A 199 12.04 -23.73 1.50
CA ASP A 199 11.47 -24.64 0.51
C ASP A 199 10.06 -25.11 0.91
N GLU A 200 9.79 -25.33 2.19
CA GLU A 200 8.46 -25.70 2.67
C GLU A 200 7.48 -24.53 2.63
N LEU A 201 7.95 -23.31 2.91
CA LEU A 201 7.15 -22.10 2.73
C LEU A 201 6.85 -21.84 1.25
N VAL A 202 7.85 -22.01 0.37
CA VAL A 202 7.68 -21.89 -1.08
C VAL A 202 6.76 -22.98 -1.61
N ALA A 203 6.86 -24.22 -1.14
CA ALA A 203 5.97 -25.30 -1.54
C ALA A 203 4.52 -25.04 -1.12
N GLY A 204 4.31 -24.49 0.08
CA GLY A 204 3.00 -24.05 0.57
C GLY A 204 2.41 -22.93 -0.29
N GLN A 205 3.23 -21.91 -0.59
CA GLN A 205 2.84 -20.79 -1.45
C GLN A 205 2.55 -21.25 -2.89
N LEU A 206 3.40 -22.10 -3.47
CA LEU A 206 3.22 -22.67 -4.81
C LEU A 206 1.91 -23.48 -4.93
N LYS A 207 1.53 -24.19 -3.86
CA LYS A 207 0.26 -24.91 -3.80
C LYS A 207 -0.94 -23.96 -3.74
N TYR A 208 -0.80 -22.83 -3.04
CA TYR A 208 -1.80 -21.77 -3.02
C TYR A 208 -1.92 -21.09 -4.39
N ASP A 209 -0.80 -20.73 -5.01
CA ASP A 209 -0.73 -20.08 -6.32
C ASP A 209 -1.33 -20.97 -7.42
N LYS A 210 -0.99 -22.27 -7.45
CA LYS A 210 -1.61 -23.23 -8.38
C LYS A 210 -3.13 -23.32 -8.21
N LYS A 211 -3.63 -23.17 -6.98
CA LYS A 211 -5.07 -23.19 -6.70
C LYS A 211 -5.73 -21.89 -7.18
N CYS A 212 -5.06 -20.75 -7.02
CA CYS A 212 -5.46 -19.48 -7.61
C CYS A 212 -5.46 -19.55 -9.15
N ASP A 213 -4.41 -20.07 -9.77
CA ASP A 213 -4.32 -20.22 -11.22
C ASP A 213 -5.40 -21.15 -11.79
N ALA A 214 -5.68 -22.26 -11.10
CA ALA A 214 -6.77 -23.17 -11.48
C ALA A 214 -8.13 -22.45 -11.44
N ALA A 215 -8.42 -21.71 -10.37
CA ALA A 215 -9.64 -20.93 -10.24
C ALA A 215 -9.73 -19.81 -11.30
N MET A 216 -8.63 -19.12 -11.58
CA MET A 216 -8.57 -18.07 -12.61
C MET A 216 -8.76 -18.63 -14.02
N ASN A 217 -8.23 -19.82 -14.30
CA ASN A 217 -8.44 -20.52 -15.57
C ASN A 217 -9.88 -21.02 -15.73
N GLU A 218 -10.52 -21.44 -14.64
CA GLU A 218 -11.93 -21.83 -14.64
C GLU A 218 -12.85 -20.62 -14.89
N ILE A 219 -12.57 -19.48 -14.26
CA ILE A 219 -13.25 -18.20 -14.49
C ILE A 219 -13.05 -17.72 -15.94
N ALA A 220 -11.82 -17.81 -16.47
CA ALA A 220 -11.52 -17.44 -17.85
C ALA A 220 -12.25 -18.30 -18.90
N ARG A 221 -12.61 -19.54 -18.55
CA ARG A 221 -13.40 -20.45 -19.39
C ARG A 221 -14.90 -20.17 -19.31
N HIS A 222 -15.40 -19.66 -18.19
CA HIS A 222 -16.83 -19.44 -17.96
C HIS A 222 -17.33 -18.06 -18.38
N GLU A 223 -16.49 -17.02 -18.41
CA GLU A 223 -16.86 -15.71 -18.95
C GLU A 223 -15.89 -15.29 -20.06
N GLY A 224 -16.38 -15.30 -21.30
CA GLY A 224 -15.58 -15.14 -22.53
C GLY A 224 -14.53 -14.04 -22.48
N GLY A 225 -13.30 -14.43 -22.10
CA GLY A 225 -11.97 -13.93 -22.47
C GLY A 225 -11.63 -12.42 -22.39
N ARG A 226 -12.59 -11.51 -22.28
CA ARG A 226 -12.39 -10.05 -22.37
C ARG A 226 -12.19 -9.38 -21.01
N ALA A 227 -12.77 -9.92 -19.93
CA ALA A 227 -12.59 -9.37 -18.58
C ALA A 227 -11.16 -9.59 -18.04
N LEU A 228 -10.49 -10.69 -18.43
CA LEU A 228 -9.17 -11.06 -17.91
C LEU A 228 -8.02 -10.11 -18.33
N LYS A 229 -8.13 -9.48 -19.50
CA LYS A 229 -7.08 -8.56 -19.99
C LYS A 229 -7.04 -7.24 -19.20
N LEU A 230 -8.13 -6.90 -18.54
CA LEU A 230 -8.27 -5.71 -17.68
C LEU A 230 -7.86 -5.98 -16.22
N MET A 231 -7.95 -7.22 -15.72
CA MET A 231 -7.57 -7.54 -14.34
C MET A 231 -6.06 -7.78 -14.15
N LYS A 232 -5.34 -8.19 -15.22
CA LYS A 232 -3.89 -8.44 -15.15
C LYS A 232 -3.07 -7.18 -14.85
N SER A 233 -3.55 -5.98 -15.18
CA SER A 233 -2.85 -4.72 -14.88
C SER A 233 -3.05 -4.24 -13.45
N ASP A 234 -4.09 -4.71 -12.75
CA ASP A 234 -4.51 -4.12 -11.48
C ASP A 234 -4.11 -4.99 -10.27
N PHE A 235 -3.72 -6.25 -10.49
CA PHE A 235 -3.28 -7.19 -9.44
C PHE A 235 -1.76 -7.28 -9.24
N TYR A 236 -0.94 -6.94 -10.24
CA TYR A 236 0.52 -7.18 -10.23
C TYR A 236 1.40 -5.99 -9.79
N ASP A 237 0.84 -4.96 -9.15
CA ASP A 237 1.62 -3.83 -8.60
C ASP A 237 2.18 -4.10 -7.17
N ALA A 238 2.21 -5.37 -6.73
CA ALA A 238 2.73 -5.75 -5.42
C ALA A 238 3.56 -7.05 -5.47
N ASP A 239 4.76 -7.01 -6.05
CA ASP A 239 6.00 -7.58 -5.48
C ASP A 239 7.21 -7.35 -6.43
N PRO A 240 8.24 -6.56 -6.05
CA PRO A 240 9.45 -6.41 -6.86
C PRO A 240 10.35 -7.66 -6.88
N LEU A 241 10.10 -8.68 -6.05
CA LEU A 241 11.00 -9.83 -5.85
C LEU A 241 10.63 -11.08 -6.65
N LEU A 242 9.51 -11.08 -7.39
CA LEU A 242 9.04 -12.26 -8.14
C LEU A 242 9.50 -12.37 -9.60
N ASN A 243 10.31 -11.42 -10.10
CA ASN A 243 10.82 -11.44 -11.47
C ASN A 243 12.35 -11.56 -11.54
N ARG A 244 12.91 -12.66 -11.03
CA ARG A 244 14.25 -13.13 -11.41
C ARG A 244 14.32 -14.65 -11.25
N GLU A 245 13.89 -15.37 -12.28
CA GLU A 245 14.51 -16.56 -12.84
C GLU A 245 13.58 -17.09 -13.94
N GLU A 246 14.13 -17.83 -14.90
CA GLU A 246 13.48 -18.37 -16.09
C GLU A 246 13.26 -17.36 -17.25
N GLN A 247 14.36 -17.11 -17.96
CA GLN A 247 14.41 -17.37 -19.40
C GLN A 247 15.87 -17.61 -19.81
N LYS A 248 16.30 -18.87 -19.65
CA LYS A 248 17.38 -19.47 -20.44
C LYS A 248 16.76 -20.70 -21.11
N GLU A 249 17.00 -20.80 -22.41
CA GLU A 249 16.65 -21.91 -23.34
C GLU A 249 15.15 -21.91 -23.71
N ASP A 250 14.71 -21.88 -24.97
CA ASP A 250 15.23 -22.44 -26.22
C ASP A 250 14.85 -21.62 -27.49
N VAL A 251 15.65 -21.82 -28.55
CA VAL A 251 15.58 -21.42 -29.98
C VAL A 251 16.19 -20.07 -30.38
#